data_AF-A0ABD4Z543-F1
#
_entry.id   AF-A0ABD4Z543-F1
#
_cell.length_a   1.000
_cell.length_b   1.000
_cell.length_c   1.000
_cell.angle_alpha   90.00
_cell.angle_beta   90.00
_cell.angle_gamma   90.00
#
_symmetry.space_group_name_H-M   'P 1'
#
loop_
_entity.id
_entity.type
_entity.pdbx_description
1 polymer ?
#
loop_
_entity_poly.entity_id
_entity_poly.type
_entity_poly.pdbx_seq_one_letter_code
_entity_poly.pdbx_strand_id
1 'polypeptide(L)' 'MSNNSKCGWLLRCISCGTKWVLEVSFDIRDVKSIYHYCKKCRKNTFHEVLGRAENLNRDVE' A
#
# COMPACT_ATOMS: atom_id res chain seq x y z
N MET A 1 19.45 -11.17 -9.09
CA MET A 1 18.99 -10.44 -7.88
C MET A 1 17.91 -9.48 -8.34
N SER A 2 16.64 -9.79 -8.09
CA SER A 2 15.51 -9.02 -8.61
C SER A 2 15.27 -7.82 -7.70
N ASN A 3 15.72 -6.64 -8.12
CA ASN A 3 15.33 -5.37 -7.49
C ASN A 3 13.83 -5.18 -7.74
N ASN A 4 12.99 -5.68 -6.83
CA ASN A 4 11.54 -5.59 -6.94
C ASN A 4 11.07 -4.22 -6.43
N SER A 5 11.48 -3.16 -7.16
CA SER A 5 10.99 -1.81 -6.93
C SER A 5 9.51 -1.75 -7.27
N LYS A 6 8.66 -1.95 -6.26
CA LYS A 6 7.21 -1.82 -6.41
C LYS A 6 6.83 -0.35 -6.41
N CYS A 7 6.59 0.19 -7.60
CA CYS A 7 5.94 1.49 -7.79
C CYS A 7 4.43 1.32 -7.67
N GLY A 8 3.78 2.11 -6.81
CA GLY A 8 2.33 2.05 -6.64
C GLY A 8 1.86 2.84 -5.43
N TRP A 9 0.65 2.55 -4.95
CA TRP A 9 0.08 3.21 -3.78
C TRP A 9 0.29 2.36 -2.53
N LEU A 10 0.93 2.93 -1.53
CA LEU A 10 1.09 2.27 -0.23
C LEU A 10 -0.23 2.34 0.54
N LEU A 11 -0.76 1.18 0.88
CA LEU A 11 -2.01 1.03 1.62
C LEU A 11 -1.75 0.38 2.98
N ARG A 12 -2.51 0.77 4.01
CA ARG A 12 -2.49 0.12 5.33
C ARG A 12 -3.88 -0.35 5.74
N CYS A 13 -4.00 -1.62 6.13
CA CYS A 13 -5.24 -2.18 6.69
C CYS A 13 -5.58 -1.49 8.01
N ILE A 14 -6.81 -0.97 8.15
CA ILE A 14 -7.23 -0.32 9.40
C ILE A 14 -7.37 -1.30 10.58
N SER A 15 -7.56 -2.60 10.29
CA SER A 15 -7.84 -3.61 11.33
C SER A 15 -6.58 -4.25 11.91
N CYS A 16 -5.52 -4.46 11.11
CA CYS A 16 -4.31 -5.14 11.57
C CYS A 16 -2.99 -4.43 11.23
N GLY A 17 -3.07 -3.28 10.55
CA GLY A 17 -1.89 -2.47 10.21
C GLY A 17 -1.00 -3.04 9.10
N THR A 18 -1.39 -4.15 8.45
CA THR A 18 -0.59 -4.72 7.35
C THR A 18 -0.54 -3.74 6.18
N LYS A 19 0.68 -3.51 5.67
CA LYS A 19 0.96 -2.64 4.54
C LYS A 19 1.16 -3.43 3.26
N TRP A 20 0.72 -2.88 2.13
CA TRP A 20 0.94 -3.45 0.80
C TRP A 20 0.90 -2.36 -0.28
N VAL A 21 1.43 -2.67 -1.46
CA VAL A 21 1.47 -1.76 -2.61
C VAL A 21 0.38 -2.15 -3.60
N LEU A 22 -0.51 -1.20 -3.90
CA LEU A 22 -1.48 -1.30 -4.98
C LEU A 22 -0.85 -0.76 -6.28
N GLU A 23 -0.55 -1.67 -7.20
CA GLU A 23 0.13 -1.40 -8.47
C GLU A 23 -0.90 -0.97 -9.55
N VAL A 24 -1.37 0.28 -9.46
CA VAL A 24 -2.27 0.89 -10.44
C VAL A 24 -1.74 2.24 -10.91
N SER A 25 -2.05 2.61 -12.15
CA SER A 25 -1.64 3.89 -12.77
C SER A 25 -2.54 5.06 -12.39
N PHE A 26 -3.75 4.81 -11.88
CA PHE A 26 -4.68 5.85 -11.46
C PHE A 26 -4.17 6.59 -10.22
N ASP A 27 -4.44 7.89 -10.18
CA ASP A 27 -4.21 8.71 -9.00
C ASP A 27 -5.33 8.50 -7.98
N ILE A 28 -4.95 8.14 -6.76
CA ILE A 28 -5.89 7.88 -5.66
C ILE A 28 -5.55 8.70 -4.42
N ARG A 29 -4.83 9.84 -4.55
CA ARG A 29 -4.49 10.72 -3.41
C ARG A 29 -5.70 11.14 -2.60
N ASP A 30 -6.79 11.46 -3.26
CA ASP A 30 -8.02 11.95 -2.61
C ASP A 30 -8.95 10.81 -2.17
N VAL A 31 -8.59 9.55 -2.44
CA VAL A 31 -9.33 8.38 -1.98
C VAL A 31 -9.00 8.14 -0.51
N LYS A 32 -9.93 8.50 0.38
CA LYS A 32 -9.76 8.33 1.83
C LYS A 32 -9.48 6.87 2.24
N SER A 33 -10.17 5.92 1.62
CA SER A 33 -10.01 4.50 1.94
C SER A 33 -10.45 3.58 0.81
N ILE A 34 -9.76 2.45 0.68
CA ILE A 34 -10.06 1.37 -0.27
C ILE A 34 -10.63 0.17 0.49
N TYR A 35 -11.73 -0.38 0.01
CA TYR A 35 -12.28 -1.63 0.53
C TYR A 35 -11.62 -2.83 -0.18
N HIS A 36 -10.83 -3.61 0.56
CA HIS A 36 -10.04 -4.71 -0.01
C HIS A 36 -9.91 -5.88 0.98
N TYR A 37 -9.66 -7.08 0.46
CA TYR A 37 -9.43 -8.28 1.27
C TYR A 37 -8.06 -8.22 1.97
N CYS A 38 -8.06 -8.30 3.30
CA CYS A 38 -6.82 -8.35 4.07
C CYS A 38 -6.39 -9.81 4.30
N LYS A 39 -5.23 -10.21 3.76
CA LYS A 39 -4.65 -11.56 3.94
C LYS A 39 -4.37 -11.91 5.41
N LYS A 40 -4.01 -10.94 6.26
CA LYS A 40 -3.81 -11.17 7.71
C LYS A 40 -5.13 -11.29 8.47
N CYS A 41 -6.14 -10.46 8.18
CA CYS A 41 -7.42 -10.51 8.89
C CYS A 41 -8.34 -11.64 8.37
N ARG A 42 -8.07 -12.14 7.16
CA ARG A 42 -8.92 -13.09 6.42
C ARG A 42 -10.35 -12.61 6.21
N LYS A 43 -10.52 -11.30 6.02
CA LYS A 43 -11.80 -10.64 5.73
C LYS A 43 -11.58 -9.37 4.93
N ASN A 44 -12.64 -8.87 4.31
CA ASN A 44 -12.62 -7.55 3.69
C ASN A 44 -12.58 -6.47 4.77
N THR A 45 -11.70 -5.50 4.60
CA THR A 45 -11.56 -4.35 5.50
C THR A 45 -11.28 -3.09 4.68
N PHE A 46 -11.53 -1.94 5.28
CA PHE A 46 -10.99 -0.70 4.74
C PHE A 46 -9.47 -0.66 4.89
N HIS A 47 -8.83 -0.02 3.94
CA HIS A 47 -7.42 0.26 3.90
C HIS A 47 -7.25 1.75 3.62
N GLU A 48 -6.44 2.42 4.42
CA GLU A 48 -6.10 3.83 4.22
C GLU A 48 -4.98 3.97 3.19
N VAL A 49 -5.05 5.03 2.40
CA VAL A 49 -4.01 5.41 1.43
C VAL A 49 -2.93 6.21 2.16
N LEU A 50 -1.71 5.68 2.21
CA LEU A 50 -0.57 6.33 2.87
C LEU A 50 0.24 7.23 1.93
N GLY A 51 0.07 7.07 0.62
CA GLY A 51 0.78 7.83 -0.41
C GLY A 51 1.40 6.94 -1.48
N ARG A 52 2.29 7.51 -2.29
CA ARG A 52 3.03 6.78 -3.33
C ARG A 52 4.21 6.03 -2.73
N ALA A 53 4.28 4.75 -3.02
CA ALA A 53 5.50 3.97 -2.92
C ALA A 53 6.36 4.33 -4.14
N GLU A 54 7.27 5.27 -3.93
CA GLU A 54 8.40 5.52 -4.83
C GLU A 54 9.60 4.85 -4.19
N ASN A 55 10.50 4.25 -4.99
CA ASN A 55 11.70 3.50 -4.58
C ASN A 55 12.04 3.67 -3.09
N LEU A 56 11.77 2.65 -2.27
CA LEU A 56 12.23 2.59 -0.88
C LEU A 56 13.76 2.44 -0.88
N ASN A 57 14.48 3.50 -1.21
CA ASN A 57 15.87 3.68 -0.85
C ASN A 57 15.88 4.16 0.60
N ARG A 58 16.03 3.19 1.51
CA ARG A 58 16.74 3.42 2.77
C ARG A 58 18.14 2.86 2.47
N ASP A 59 19.23 3.61 2.55
CA ASP A 59 19.64 4.45 3.67
C ASP A 59 20.45 5.68 3.20
N VAL A 60 20.22 6.82 3.86
CA VAL A 60 21.22 7.87 4.03
C VAL A 60 21.92 7.54 5.33
N GLU A 61 23.19 7.13 5.25
CA GLU A 61 24.25 7.48 6.20
C GLU A 61 25.50 7.88 5.39
#